data_AF-M0ILD5-F1
#
_entry.id   AF-M0ILD5-F1
#
_cell.length_a   1.000
_cell.length_b   1.000
_cell.length_c   1.000
_cell.angle_alpha   90.00
_cell.angle_beta   90.00
_cell.angle_gamma   90.00
#
_symmetry.space_group_name_H-M   'P 1'
#
loop_
_entity.id
_entity.type
_entity.pdbx_description
1 polymer ?
#
loop_
_entity_poly.entity_id
_entity_poly.type
_entity_poly.pdbx_seq_one_letter_code
_entity_poly.pdbx_strand_id
1 'polypeptide(L)' 'MNPRDTPGYRLHRALSNLNSLDFEQLDAPDRERIVEATTLLEQVGLLTRRSALDEADIEVES' A
#
# COMPACT_ATOMS: atom_id res chain seq x y z
N MET A 1 3.06 -21.02 -0.33
CA MET A 1 3.41 -19.59 -0.22
C MET A 1 2.77 -19.03 1.04
N ASN A 2 3.46 -18.21 1.83
CA ASN A 2 2.83 -17.56 2.98
C ASN A 2 1.90 -16.46 2.44
N PRO A 3 0.61 -16.41 2.81
CA PRO A 3 -0.31 -15.36 2.34
C PRO A 3 0.14 -13.95 2.75
N ARG A 4 1.01 -13.85 3.77
CA ARG A 4 1.65 -12.60 4.16
C ARG A 4 2.73 -12.10 3.20
N ASP A 5 3.16 -12.94 2.27
CA ASP A 5 4.14 -12.62 1.25
C ASP A 5 3.53 -12.14 -0.07
N THR A 6 2.22 -11.90 -0.12
CA THR A 6 1.62 -11.26 -1.30
C THR A 6 1.91 -9.75 -1.28
N PRO A 7 2.26 -9.13 -2.42
CA PRO A 7 2.43 -7.68 -2.51
C PRO A 7 1.23 -6.89 -1.97
N GLY A 8 0.01 -7.34 -2.30
CA GLY A 8 -1.23 -6.74 -1.80
C GLY A 8 -1.36 -6.78 -0.27
N TYR A 9 -1.04 -7.92 0.35
CA TYR A 9 -1.06 -8.02 1.82
C TYR A 9 -0.03 -7.11 2.48
N ARG A 10 1.21 -7.06 1.95
CA ARG A 10 2.27 -6.22 2.49
C ARG A 10 1.89 -4.74 2.44
N LEU A 11 1.34 -4.30 1.31
CA LEU A 11 0.88 -2.92 1.14
C LEU A 11 -0.26 -2.58 2.10
N HIS A 12 -1.28 -3.44 2.15
CA HIS A 12 -2.41 -3.25 3.06
C HIS A 12 -1.94 -3.15 4.52
N ARG A 13 -1.06 -4.08 4.94
CA ARG A 13 -0.49 -4.07 6.29
C ARG A 13 0.28 -2.79 6.59
N ALA A 14 1.08 -2.28 5.66
CA ALA A 14 1.83 -1.04 5.84
C ALA A 14 0.90 0.16 6.06
N LEU A 15 -0.13 0.31 5.21
CA LEU A 15 -1.13 1.38 5.34
C LEU A 15 -1.92 1.27 6.66
N SER A 16 -2.36 0.06 7.03
CA SER A 16 -3.05 -0.15 8.31
C SER A 16 -2.17 0.22 9.51
N ASN A 17 -0.89 -0.13 9.49
CA ASN A 17 0.04 0.23 10.56
C ASN A 17 0.21 1.75 10.66
N LEU A 18 0.42 2.45 9.54
CA LEU A 18 0.58 3.91 9.53
C LEU A 18 -0.69 4.62 10.03
N ASN A 19 -1.86 4.19 9.59
CA ASN A 19 -3.15 4.75 10.03
C ASN A 19 -3.51 4.44 11.49
N SER A 20 -2.83 3.47 12.11
CA SER A 20 -3.01 3.13 13.53
C SER A 20 -2.11 3.92 14.47
N LEU A 21 -1.15 4.68 13.92
CA LEU A 21 -0.28 5.53 14.73
C LEU A 21 -1.12 6.65 15.34
N ASP A 22 -0.86 6.93 16.62
CA ASP A 22 -1.43 8.11 17.27
C ASP A 22 -0.74 9.36 16.73
N PHE A 23 -1.31 9.89 15.64
CA PHE A 23 -0.78 11.02 14.91
C PHE A 23 -0.64 12.27 15.80
N GLU A 24 -1.49 12.41 16.83
CA GLU A 24 -1.49 13.57 17.74
C GLU A 24 -0.29 13.58 18.70
N GLN A 25 0.35 12.43 18.95
CA GLN A 25 1.52 12.34 19.81
C GLN A 25 2.85 12.55 19.08
N LEU A 26 2.82 12.63 17.75
CA LEU A 26 4.02 12.78 16.94
C LEU A 26 4.43 14.25 16.79
N ASP A 27 5.73 14.46 16.64
CA ASP A 27 6.26 15.77 16.30
C ASP A 27 5.94 16.13 14.84
N ALA A 28 6.08 17.42 14.49
CA ALA A 28 5.79 17.91 13.16
C ALA A 28 6.55 17.16 12.04
N PRO A 29 7.86 16.89 12.13
CA PRO A 29 8.57 16.19 11.06
C PRO A 29 8.15 14.72 10.92
N ASP A 30 7.82 14.02 12.01
CA ASP A 30 7.34 12.63 11.91
C ASP A 30 5.93 12.55 11.31
N ARG A 31 5.07 13.52 11.61
CA ARG A 31 3.76 13.65 10.95
C ARG A 31 3.90 13.84 9.44
N GLU A 32 4.80 14.71 9.01
CA GLU A 32 5.06 14.95 7.58
C GLU A 32 5.54 13.67 6.89
N ARG A 33 6.47 12.95 7.50
CA ARG A 33 6.96 11.66 6.98
C ARG A 33 5.85 10.63 6.82
N ILE A 34 4.93 10.54 7.78
CA ILE A 34 3.80 9.61 7.69
C ILE A 34 2.87 10.00 6.56
N VAL A 35 2.56 11.28 6.39
CA VAL A 35 1.72 11.75 5.28
C VAL A 35 2.36 11.41 3.93
N GLU A 36 3.67 11.67 3.78
CA GLU A 36 4.42 11.34 2.57
C GLU A 36 4.42 9.82 2.31
N ALA A 37 4.73 9.02 3.33
CA ALA A 37 4.75 7.57 3.22
C ALA A 37 3.38 6.98 2.85
N THR A 38 2.30 7.44 3.49
CA THR A 38 0.94 7.01 3.15
C THR A 38 0.59 7.36 1.72
N THR A 39 0.89 8.59 1.28
CA THR A 39 0.65 9.06 -0.09
C THR A 39 1.39 8.18 -1.12
N LEU A 40 2.66 7.88 -0.88
CA LEU A 40 3.45 7.02 -1.76
C LEU A 40 2.90 5.59 -1.81
N LEU A 41 2.52 5.02 -0.66
CA LEU A 41 1.95 3.67 -0.60
C LEU A 41 0.60 3.59 -1.32
N GLU A 42 -0.26 4.60 -1.21
CA GLU A 42 -1.52 4.67 -1.97
C GLU A 42 -1.26 4.69 -3.48
N GLN A 43 -0.28 5.47 -3.94
CA GLN A 43 0.11 5.50 -5.36
C GLN A 43 0.63 4.14 -5.83
N VAL A 44 1.49 3.49 -5.06
CA VAL A 44 1.96 2.12 -5.33
C VAL A 44 0.79 1.14 -5.40
N GLY A 45 -0.24 1.33 -4.57
CA GLY A 45 -1.46 0.52 -4.60
C GLY A 45 -2.24 0.65 -5.89
N LEU A 46 -2.34 1.84 -6.45
CA LEU A 46 -2.97 2.07 -7.76
C LEU A 46 -2.21 1.35 -8.88
N LEU A 47 -0.88 1.42 -8.85
CA LEU A 47 -0.02 0.74 -9.84
C LEU A 47 -0.13 -0.78 -9.72
N THR A 48 -0.09 -1.32 -8.50
CA THR A 48 -0.18 -2.77 -8.25
C THR A 48 -1.53 -3.33 -8.71
N ARG A 49 -2.63 -2.60 -8.47
CA ARG A 49 -3.96 -3.01 -8.91
C ARG A 49 -4.08 -2.98 -10.44
N ARG A 50 -3.48 -1.97 -11.08
CA ARG A 50 -3.47 -1.88 -12.54
C ARG A 50 -2.69 -3.01 -13.19
N SER A 51 -1.51 -3.35 -12.67
CA SER A 51 -0.75 -4.51 -13.15
C SER A 51 -1.52 -5.82 -12.99
N ALA A 52 -2.26 -6.01 -11.89
CA ALA A 52 -3.10 -7.19 -11.71
C ALA A 52 -4.29 -7.26 -12.68
N LEU A 53 -4.84 -6.11 -13.09
CA LEU A 53 -5.88 -6.01 -14.12
C LEU A 53 -5.30 -6.30 -15.52
N ASP A 54 -4.13 -5.75 -15.84
CA ASP A 54 -3.45 -6.01 -17.11
C ASP A 54 -3.05 -7.50 -17.22
N GLU A 55 -2.60 -8.14 -16.14
CA GLU A 55 -2.34 -9.59 -16.10
C GLU A 55 -3.62 -10.43 -16.28
N ALA A 56 -4.73 -10.03 -15.65
CA ALA A 56 -6.01 -10.72 -15.77
C ALA A 56 -6.63 -10.59 -17.18
N ASP A 57 -6.48 -9.44 -17.85
CA ASP A 57 -6.94 -9.24 -19.23
C ASP A 57 -6.14 -10.10 -20.22
N ILE A 58 -4.85 -10.34 -19.97
CA ILE A 58 -4.01 -11.24 -20.79
C ILE A 58 -4.44 -12.72 -20.63
N GLU A 59 -4.95 -13.10 -19.46
CA GLU A 59 -5.38 -14.49 -19.17
C GLU A 59 -6.76 -14.84 -19.77
N VAL A 60 -7.56 -13.84 -20.18
CA VAL A 60 -8.90 -14.02 -20.77
C VAL A 60 -8.86 -14.22 -22.29
N GLU A 61 -7.73 -13.97 -22.96
CA GLU A 61 -7.53 -14.31 -24.38
C GLU A 61 -6.79 -15.65 -24.54
N SER A 62 -7.48 -16.78 -24.37
CA SER A 62 -7.00 -18.13 -24.77
C SER A 62 -8.13 -19.07 -25.11
#